data_AF-A0A1J0VLY8-F1
#
_entry.id   AF-A0A1J0VLY8-F1
#
_cell.length_a   1.000
_cell.length_b   1.000
_cell.length_c   1.000
_cell.angle_alpha   90.00
_cell.angle_beta   90.00
_cell.angle_gamma   90.00
#
_symmetry.space_group_name_H-M   'P 1'
#
loop_
_entity.id
_entity.type
_entity.pdbx_description
1 polymer ?
#
loop_
_entity_poly.entity_id
_entity_poly.type
_entity_poly.pdbx_seq_one_letter_code
_entity_poly.pdbx_strand_id
1 'polypeptide(L)'
;MVENAQPFQVSLSELEQIAARAGGFVGFLNDSLDGLQQRIEAVQQNWSGAAADAQADAFRQWVSGATDVAEGIEAMRQAATDAHNRYTAAVAANLQMLGRG
;
A
#
# COMPACT_ATOMS: atom_id res chain seq x y z
N MET A 1 30.00 -3.00 30.37
CA MET A 1 28.67 -2.67 29.83
C MET A 1 28.77 -2.75 28.33
N VAL A 2 28.33 -3.87 27.73
CA VAL A 2 28.23 -4.00 26.27
C VAL A 2 26.78 -3.66 25.96
N GLU A 3 26.56 -2.44 25.51
CA GLU A 3 25.22 -1.96 25.16
C GLU A 3 24.73 -2.76 23.95
N ASN A 4 23.57 -3.39 24.11
CA ASN A 4 22.92 -4.23 23.12
C ASN A 4 22.44 -3.36 21.94
N ALA A 5 23.34 -2.98 21.05
CA ALA A 5 22.96 -2.60 19.70
C ALA A 5 22.70 -3.90 18.92
N GLN A 6 21.56 -4.55 19.18
CA GLN A 6 21.03 -5.51 18.23
C GLN A 6 20.89 -4.75 16.92
N PRO A 7 21.58 -5.14 15.83
CA PRO A 7 21.37 -4.48 14.55
C PRO A 7 19.88 -4.56 14.27
N PHE A 8 19.26 -3.42 13.97
CA PHE A 8 17.88 -3.36 13.53
C PHE A 8 17.82 -4.10 12.20
N GLN A 9 17.76 -5.43 12.24
CA GLN A 9 17.72 -6.29 11.08
C GLN A 9 16.26 -6.31 10.65
N VAL A 10 15.84 -5.21 10.03
CA VAL A 10 14.62 -5.26 9.23
C VAL A 10 14.89 -6.29 8.16
N SER A 11 14.23 -7.44 8.24
CA SER A 11 14.26 -8.44 7.19
C SER A 11 13.70 -7.78 5.94
N LEU A 12 14.58 -7.42 5.01
CA LEU A 12 14.20 -6.79 3.75
C LEU A 12 13.16 -7.63 2.99
N SER A 13 13.23 -8.95 3.16
CA SER A 13 12.24 -9.92 2.69
C SER A 13 10.87 -9.82 3.37
N GLU A 14 10.78 -9.39 4.63
CA GLU A 14 9.50 -9.14 5.31
C GLU A 14 8.85 -7.87 4.81
N LEU A 15 9.63 -6.80 4.57
CA LEU A 15 9.13 -5.57 3.95
C LEU A 15 8.55 -5.84 2.56
N GLU A 16 9.25 -6.63 1.74
CA GLU A 16 8.77 -7.04 0.41
C GLU A 16 7.47 -7.85 0.49
N GLN A 17 7.37 -8.78 1.45
CA GLN A 17 6.15 -9.57 1.65
C GLN A 17 4.97 -8.71 2.10
N ILE A 18 5.18 -7.79 3.04
CA ILE A 18 4.14 -6.87 3.51
C ILE A 18 3.69 -5.97 2.35
N ALA A 19 4.62 -5.45 1.56
CA ALA A 19 4.30 -4.66 0.38
C ALA A 19 3.50 -5.45 -0.67
N ALA A 20 3.90 -6.69 -0.96
CA ALA A 20 3.16 -7.56 -1.89
C ALA A 20 1.74 -7.84 -1.40
N ARG A 21 1.58 -8.14 -0.11
CA ARG A 21 0.26 -8.37 0.50
C ARG A 21 -0.61 -7.12 0.47
N ALA A 22 -0.03 -5.95 0.73
CA ALA A 22 -0.71 -4.67 0.65
C ALA A 22 -1.15 -4.37 -0.79
N GLY A 23 -0.31 -4.62 -1.79
CA GLY A 23 -0.67 -4.51 -3.21
C GLY A 23 -1.82 -5.43 -3.60
N GLY A 24 -1.81 -6.69 -3.14
CA GLY A 24 -2.93 -7.61 -3.35
C GLY A 24 -4.24 -7.13 -2.71
N PHE A 25 -4.16 -6.53 -1.52
CA PHE A 25 -5.33 -5.93 -0.86
C PHE A 25 -5.89 -4.72 -1.63
N VAL A 26 -5.04 -3.87 -2.18
CA VAL A 26 -5.45 -2.74 -3.04
C VAL A 26 -6.18 -3.25 -4.28
N GLY A 27 -5.65 -4.27 -4.95
CA GLY A 27 -6.32 -4.89 -6.11
C GLY A 27 -7.71 -5.41 -5.74
N PHE A 28 -7.82 -6.18 -4.65
CA PHE A 28 -9.10 -6.66 -4.14
C PHE A 28 -10.10 -5.53 -3.81
N LEU A 29 -9.64 -4.43 -3.21
CA LEU A 29 -10.47 -3.28 -2.89
C LEU A 29 -11.04 -2.62 -4.16
N ASN A 30 -10.21 -2.41 -5.17
CA ASN A 30 -10.63 -1.80 -6.44
C ASN A 30 -11.65 -2.69 -7.17
N ASP A 31 -11.38 -3.99 -7.29
CA ASP A 31 -12.31 -4.95 -7.91
C ASP A 31 -13.67 -4.97 -7.19
N SER A 32 -13.64 -4.88 -5.86
CA SER A 32 -14.86 -4.84 -5.02
C SER A 32 -15.65 -3.55 -5.24
N LEU A 33 -14.97 -2.42 -5.37
CA LEU A 33 -15.57 -1.12 -5.65
C LEU A 33 -16.23 -1.08 -7.03
N ASP A 34 -15.53 -1.55 -8.06
CA ASP A 34 -16.06 -1.64 -9.42
C ASP A 34 -17.31 -2.52 -9.46
N GLY A 35 -17.27 -3.67 -8.78
CA GLY A 35 -18.41 -4.57 -8.67
C GLY A 35 -19.60 -3.94 -7.93
N LEU A 36 -19.35 -3.12 -6.91
CA LEU A 36 -20.39 -2.39 -6.20
C LEU A 36 -20.95 -1.25 -7.06
N GLN A 37 -20.11 -0.51 -7.77
CA GLN A 37 -20.54 0.57 -8.65
C GLN A 37 -21.52 0.07 -9.71
N GLN A 38 -21.19 -1.03 -10.40
CA GLN A 38 -22.07 -1.63 -11.41
C GLN A 38 -23.44 -2.02 -10.84
N ARG A 39 -23.47 -2.56 -9.61
CA ARG A 39 -24.72 -2.94 -8.94
C ARG A 39 -25.54 -1.72 -8.52
N ILE A 40 -24.87 -0.67 -8.02
CA ILE A 40 -25.51 0.58 -7.64
C ILE A 40 -26.14 1.25 -8.86
N GLU A 41 -25.40 1.35 -9.98
CA GLU A 41 -25.90 1.92 -11.24
C GLU A 41 -27.14 1.18 -11.74
N ALA A 42 -27.17 -0.15 -11.64
CA ALA A 42 -28.32 -0.95 -12.02
C ALA A 42 -29.55 -0.68 -11.12
N VAL A 43 -29.36 -0.52 -9.81
CA VAL A 43 -30.46 -0.27 -8.86
C VAL A 43 -30.97 1.18 -8.96
N GLN A 44 -30.08 2.16 -9.16
CA GLN A 44 -30.46 3.58 -9.27
C GLN A 44 -31.37 3.90 -10.46
N GLN A 45 -31.41 3.04 -11.49
CA GLN A 45 -32.36 3.17 -12.60
C GLN A 45 -33.82 3.29 -12.15
N ASN A 46 -34.17 2.63 -11.03
CA ASN A 46 -35.53 2.60 -10.49
C ASN A 46 -35.60 3.10 -9.03
N TRP A 47 -34.46 3.47 -8.44
CA TRP A 47 -34.36 3.94 -7.05
C TRP A 47 -33.97 5.41 -7.03
N SER A 48 -34.91 6.26 -6.59
CA SER A 48 -34.75 7.71 -6.52
C SER A 48 -35.20 8.28 -5.18
N GLY A 49 -34.88 9.54 -4.94
CA GLY A 49 -35.19 10.28 -3.71
C GLY A 49 -34.03 10.29 -2.72
N ALA A 50 -34.25 10.93 -1.57
CA ALA A 50 -33.18 11.30 -0.63
C ALA A 50 -32.29 10.12 -0.16
N ALA A 51 -32.86 8.90 -0.07
CA ALA A 51 -32.08 7.71 0.29
C ALA A 51 -31.12 7.27 -0.82
N ALA A 52 -31.52 7.41 -2.09
CA ALA A 52 -30.66 7.13 -3.24
C ALA A 52 -29.52 8.15 -3.32
N ASP A 53 -29.83 9.43 -3.08
CA ASP A 53 -28.81 10.51 -3.05
C ASP A 53 -27.79 10.28 -1.92
N ALA A 54 -28.25 9.98 -0.70
CA ALA A 54 -27.39 9.70 0.44
C ALA A 54 -26.50 8.46 0.22
N GLN A 55 -27.03 7.43 -0.45
CA GLN A 55 -26.25 6.27 -0.84
C GLN A 55 -25.16 6.65 -1.88
N ALA A 56 -25.50 7.45 -2.88
CA ALA A 56 -24.55 7.91 -3.90
C ALA A 56 -23.41 8.71 -3.27
N ASP A 57 -23.73 9.59 -2.32
CA ASP A 57 -22.75 10.34 -1.53
C ASP A 57 -21.83 9.42 -0.72
N ALA A 58 -22.41 8.47 0.00
CA ALA A 58 -21.64 7.50 0.79
C ALA A 58 -20.71 6.66 -0.12
N PHE A 59 -21.17 6.27 -1.30
CA PHE A 59 -20.36 5.51 -2.25
C PHE A 59 -19.19 6.33 -2.79
N ARG A 60 -19.41 7.61 -3.14
CA ARG A 60 -18.33 8.53 -3.55
C ARG A 60 -17.24 8.66 -2.48
N GLN A 61 -17.65 8.78 -1.20
CA GLN A 61 -16.69 8.84 -0.10
C GLN A 61 -15.88 7.53 0.02
N TRP A 62 -16.53 6.39 -0.20
CA TRP A 62 -15.86 5.09 -0.14
C TRP A 62 -14.85 4.88 -1.27
N VAL A 63 -15.20 5.31 -2.50
CA VAL A 63 -14.26 5.34 -3.64
C VAL A 63 -13.05 6.20 -3.31
N SER A 64 -13.26 7.43 -2.82
CA SER A 64 -12.16 8.33 -2.44
C SER A 64 -11.25 7.70 -1.37
N GLY A 65 -11.84 7.14 -0.31
CA GLY A 65 -11.06 6.52 0.77
C GLY A 65 -10.25 5.30 0.31
N ALA A 66 -10.75 4.52 -0.65
CA ALA A 66 -9.99 3.43 -1.22
C ALA A 66 -8.84 3.91 -2.12
N THR A 67 -9.03 5.00 -2.87
CA THR A 67 -7.94 5.66 -3.58
C THR A 67 -6.84 6.11 -2.61
N ASP A 68 -7.20 6.76 -1.50
CA ASP A 68 -6.23 7.21 -0.49
C ASP A 68 -5.44 6.01 0.10
N VAL A 69 -6.11 4.89 0.37
CA VAL A 69 -5.47 3.66 0.86
C VAL A 69 -4.50 3.10 -0.19
N ALA A 70 -4.90 3.06 -1.45
CA ALA A 70 -4.07 2.58 -2.56
C ALA A 70 -2.79 3.42 -2.71
N GLU A 71 -2.94 4.74 -2.73
CA GLU A 71 -1.83 5.68 -2.83
C GLU A 71 -0.88 5.57 -1.63
N GLY A 72 -1.42 5.48 -0.41
CA GLY A 72 -0.64 5.32 0.81
C GLY A 72 0.18 4.02 0.82
N ILE A 73 -0.40 2.91 0.35
CA ILE A 73 0.30 1.62 0.22
C ILE A 73 1.44 1.71 -0.79
N GLU A 74 1.21 2.35 -1.94
CA GLU A 74 2.23 2.53 -2.96
C GLU A 74 3.37 3.43 -2.47
N ALA A 75 3.06 4.50 -1.72
CA ALA A 75 4.07 5.35 -1.10
C ALA A 75 4.92 4.58 -0.07
N MET A 76 4.30 3.74 0.76
CA MET A 76 5.04 2.88 1.70
C MET A 76 5.95 1.88 0.97
N ARG A 77 5.48 1.29 -0.14
CA ARG A 77 6.29 0.40 -0.98
C ARG A 77 7.51 1.12 -1.54
N GLN A 78 7.33 2.31 -2.11
CA GLN A 78 8.42 3.10 -2.66
C GLN A 78 9.45 3.47 -1.59
N ALA A 79 8.99 3.93 -0.41
CA ALA A 79 9.87 4.25 0.70
C ALA A 79 10.69 3.02 1.17
N ALA A 80 10.09 1.83 1.19
CA ALA A 80 10.77 0.58 1.53
C ALA A 80 11.83 0.19 0.47
N THR A 81 11.50 0.29 -0.82
CA THR A 81 12.46 0.04 -1.92
C THR A 81 13.64 1.01 -1.88
N ASP A 82 13.36 2.29 -1.64
CA ASP A 82 14.38 3.33 -1.50
C ASP A 82 15.32 3.07 -0.31
N ALA A 83 14.75 2.69 0.83
CA ALA A 83 15.54 2.31 2.01
C ALA A 83 16.42 1.09 1.70
N HIS A 84 15.86 0.05 1.05
CA HIS A 84 16.61 -1.14 0.63
C HIS A 84 17.82 -0.77 -0.23
N ASN A 85 17.62 0.05 -1.27
CA ASN A 85 18.69 0.46 -2.18
C ASN A 85 19.80 1.22 -1.46
N ARG A 86 19.45 2.13 -0.54
CA ARG A 86 20.41 2.89 0.26
C ARG A 86 21.24 1.99 1.18
N TYR A 87 20.61 1.02 1.86
CA TYR A 87 21.32 0.08 2.73
C TYR A 87 22.25 -0.84 1.94
N THR A 88 21.78 -1.42 0.83
CA THR A 88 22.60 -2.29 -0.02
C THR A 88 23.80 -1.54 -0.61
N ALA A 89 23.61 -0.30 -1.08
CA ALA A 89 24.69 0.53 -1.59
C ALA A 89 25.71 0.88 -0.49
N ALA A 90 25.26 1.20 0.71
CA ALA A 90 26.15 1.49 1.85
C ALA A 90 26.99 0.27 2.24
N VAL A 91 26.40 -0.93 2.25
CA VAL A 91 27.13 -2.19 2.52
C VAL A 91 28.17 -2.45 1.42
N ALA A 92 27.80 -2.31 0.15
CA ALA A 92 28.72 -2.51 -0.98
C ALA A 92 29.90 -1.53 -0.93
N ALA A 93 29.63 -0.25 -0.66
CA ALA A 93 30.67 0.78 -0.52
C ALA A 93 31.62 0.47 0.65
N ASN A 94 31.08 0.04 1.79
CA ASN A 94 31.90 -0.36 2.95
C ASN A 94 32.76 -1.59 2.65
N LEU A 95 32.24 -2.59 1.92
CA LEU A 95 33.01 -3.77 1.51
C LEU A 95 34.16 -3.40 0.55
N GLN A 96 33.91 -2.46 -0.37
CA GLN A 96 34.95 -1.94 -1.27
C GLN A 96 36.02 -1.13 -0.52
N MET A 97 35.63 -0.26 0.41
CA MET A 97 36.58 0.54 1.20
C MET A 97 37.40 -0.30 2.18
N LEU A 98 36.84 -1.39 2.72
CA LEU A 98 37.52 -2.28 3.67
C LEU A 98 38.35 -3.40 3.01
N GLY A 99 38.48 -3.40 1.68
CA GLY A 99 39.49 -4.19 0.98
C GLY A 99 39.30 -5.71 1.00
N ARG A 100 38.07 -6.22 1.02
CA ARG A 100 37.77 -7.64 0.77
C ARG A 100 37.04 -7.85 -0.56
N GLY A 101 37.59 -7.28 -1.63
CA GLY A 101 37.25 -7.62 -3.02
C GLY A 101 38.16 -8.71 -3.56
#